data_AF-A0A7J2S9C7-F1
#
_entry.id   AF-A0A7J2S9C7-F1
#
_cell.length_a   1.000
_cell.length_b   1.000
_cell.length_c   1.000
_cell.angle_alpha   90.00
_cell.angle_beta   90.00
_cell.angle_gamma   90.00
#
_symmetry.space_group_name_H-M   'P 1'
#
loop_
_entity.id
_entity.type
_entity.pdbx_description
1 polymer ?
#
loop_
_entity_poly.entity_id
_entity_poly.type
_entity_poly.pdbx_seq_one_letter_code
_entity_poly.pdbx_strand_id
1 'polypeptide(L)'
;MMDEIGKNIEKILEGKYKDSLKILRMSKTSQELLKELKKECPHVPEKEIISLFKSVAAGTKMVDTAIIAAAHNMEYNITHRPKREKTWIDPLFTEEARKIMKPKELMKSKKLYIEFIDYISKLEAKYDNSEVPDIAIFRRRVTTFLKEHVKKEKKKSKSDKK
;
A
#
# COMPACT_ATOMS: atom_id res chain seq x y z
N MET A 1 17.63 -13.79 -2.23
CA MET A 1 18.92 -13.07 -2.20
C MET A 1 18.60 -11.58 -2.27
N MET A 2 19.05 -10.78 -1.30
CA MET A 2 18.96 -9.32 -1.44
C MET A 2 20.03 -8.86 -2.43
N ASP A 3 19.62 -8.06 -3.42
CA ASP A 3 20.49 -7.44 -4.40
C ASP A 3 21.55 -6.54 -3.73
N GLU A 4 22.70 -6.33 -4.38
CA GLU A 4 23.81 -5.52 -3.84
C GLU A 4 23.37 -4.12 -3.41
N ILE A 5 22.40 -3.54 -4.09
CA ILE A 5 21.78 -2.25 -3.76
C ILE A 5 21.08 -2.31 -2.40
N GLY A 6 20.34 -3.39 -2.12
CA GLY A 6 19.63 -3.58 -0.85
C GLY A 6 20.60 -3.68 0.33
N LYS A 7 21.70 -4.42 0.16
CA LYS A 7 22.76 -4.52 1.18
C LYS A 7 23.44 -3.18 1.47
N ASN A 8 23.60 -2.33 0.46
CA ASN A 8 24.19 -1.01 0.63
C ASN A 8 23.25 -0.05 1.38
N ILE A 9 21.95 -0.06 1.04
CA ILE A 9 20.94 0.73 1.74
C ILE A 9 20.86 0.35 3.22
N GLU A 10 20.88 -0.94 3.54
CA GLU A 10 20.81 -1.42 4.92
C GLU A 10 22.01 -0.92 5.75
N LYS A 11 23.22 -0.99 5.20
CA LYS A 11 24.43 -0.43 5.83
C LYS A 11 24.31 1.07 6.11
N ILE A 12 23.74 1.83 5.17
CA ILE A 12 23.52 3.27 5.34
C ILE A 12 22.53 3.53 6.48
N LEU A 13 21.42 2.79 6.53
CA LEU A 13 20.39 2.93 7.58
C LEU A 13 20.94 2.56 8.96
N GLU A 14 21.74 1.49 9.05
CA GLU A 14 22.42 1.12 10.28
C GLU A 14 23.44 2.17 10.75
N GLY A 15 24.20 2.75 9.81
CA GLY A 15 25.12 3.85 10.10
C GLY A 15 24.39 5.06 10.70
N LYS A 16 23.27 5.47 10.09
CA LYS A 16 22.43 6.57 10.60
C LYS A 16 21.93 6.33 12.01
N TYR A 17 21.47 5.10 12.29
CA TYR A 17 21.03 4.73 13.62
C TYR A 17 22.16 4.82 14.66
N LYS A 18 23.34 4.27 14.33
CA LYS A 18 24.52 4.31 15.22
C LYS A 18 24.96 5.74 15.52
N ASP A 19 24.97 6.61 14.53
CA ASP A 19 25.35 8.02 14.73
C ASP A 19 24.30 8.79 15.54
N SER A 20 23.02 8.49 15.33
CA SER A 20 21.95 9.07 16.15
C SER A 20 22.06 8.67 17.63
N LEU A 21 22.44 7.42 17.91
CA LEU A 21 22.73 6.97 19.27
C LEU A 21 23.91 7.73 19.90
N LYS A 22 24.93 8.11 19.13
CA LYS A 22 26.04 8.93 19.64
C LYS A 22 25.54 10.32 20.05
N ILE A 23 24.71 10.96 19.21
CA ILE A 23 24.10 12.27 19.51
C ILE A 23 23.29 12.20 20.81
N LEU A 24 22.45 11.17 20.95
CA LEU A 24 21.63 10.97 22.15
C LEU A 24 22.48 10.74 23.40
N ARG A 25 23.65 10.11 23.31
CA ARG A 25 24.55 9.96 24.47
C ARG A 25 25.20 11.27 24.89
N MET A 26 25.43 12.18 23.95
CA MET A 26 26.16 13.43 24.18
C MET A 26 25.26 14.58 24.63
N SER A 27 23.94 14.47 24.46
CA SER A 27 22.99 15.58 24.69
C SER A 27 21.82 15.15 25.58
N LYS A 28 21.69 15.79 26.75
CA LYS A 28 20.56 15.58 27.67
C LYS A 28 19.25 16.06 27.05
N THR A 29 19.27 17.21 26.37
CA THR A 29 18.10 17.76 25.66
C THR A 29 17.57 16.79 24.61
N SER A 30 18.46 16.13 23.87
CA SER A 30 18.06 15.13 22.87
C SER A 30 17.46 13.88 23.51
N GLN A 31 17.91 13.49 24.71
CA GLN A 31 17.29 12.38 25.46
C GLN A 31 15.90 12.75 25.99
N GLU A 32 15.71 13.99 26.43
CA GLU A 32 14.40 14.51 26.87
C GLU A 32 13.43 14.54 25.69
N LEU A 33 13.86 15.08 24.55
CA LEU A 33 13.08 15.07 23.31
C LEU A 33 12.67 13.65 22.89
N LEU A 34 13.60 12.68 22.96
CA LEU A 34 13.26 11.28 22.65
C LEU A 34 12.19 10.72 23.59
N LYS A 35 12.24 11.07 24.89
CA LYS A 35 11.23 10.61 25.86
C LYS A 35 9.86 11.22 25.57
N GLU A 36 9.80 12.49 25.17
CA GLU A 36 8.56 13.17 24.79
C GLU A 36 7.98 12.55 23.52
N LEU A 37 8.79 12.38 22.48
CA LEU A 37 8.34 11.78 21.21
C LEU A 37 7.84 10.35 21.37
N LYS A 38 8.42 9.55 22.27
CA LYS A 38 7.89 8.21 22.58
C LYS A 38 6.49 8.24 23.21
N LYS A 39 6.18 9.29 23.97
CA LYS A 39 4.84 9.47 24.58
C LYS A 39 3.84 9.98 23.55
N GLU A 40 4.25 10.91 22.70
CA GLU A 40 3.38 11.52 21.69
C GLU A 40 3.16 10.63 20.45
N CYS A 41 4.15 9.82 20.09
CA CYS A 41 4.14 8.94 18.91
C CYS A 41 4.25 7.46 19.30
N PRO A 42 3.25 6.89 20.01
CA PRO A 42 3.36 5.53 20.55
C PRO A 42 3.36 4.43 19.47
N HIS A 43 2.88 4.72 18.26
CA HIS A 43 2.81 3.72 17.18
C HIS A 43 4.06 3.70 16.30
N VAL A 44 4.92 4.73 16.39
CA VAL A 44 6.17 4.80 15.63
C VAL A 44 7.24 3.93 16.30
N PRO A 45 7.92 3.01 15.58
CA PRO A 45 9.00 2.22 16.15
C PRO A 45 10.13 3.09 16.69
N GLU A 46 10.59 2.80 17.91
CA GLU A 46 11.65 3.58 18.57
C GLU A 46 12.91 3.74 17.71
N LYS A 47 13.30 2.69 16.97
CA LYS A 47 14.47 2.72 16.07
C LYS A 47 14.34 3.80 14.99
N GLU A 48 13.12 4.05 14.51
CA GLU A 48 12.83 5.08 13.49
C GLU A 48 12.91 6.47 14.11
N ILE A 49 12.33 6.68 15.30
CA ILE A 49 12.41 7.95 16.04
C ILE A 49 13.88 8.31 16.32
N ILE A 50 14.68 7.34 16.81
CA ILE A 50 16.11 7.55 17.07
C ILE A 50 16.84 7.97 15.79
N SER A 51 16.54 7.35 14.65
CA SER A 51 17.24 7.62 13.38
C SER A 51 17.02 9.05 12.84
N LEU A 52 16.03 9.79 13.36
CA LEU A 52 15.78 11.18 12.99
C LEU A 52 16.87 12.14 13.50
N PHE A 53 17.52 11.83 14.63
CA PHE A 53 18.48 12.73 15.27
C PHE A 53 19.72 13.01 14.41
N LYS A 54 20.21 12.02 13.64
CA LYS A 54 21.28 12.26 12.65
C LYS A 54 20.76 12.92 11.37
N SER A 55 19.54 12.56 10.95
CA SER A 55 19.00 12.95 9.64
C SER A 55 18.69 14.44 9.55
N VAL A 56 18.27 15.06 10.66
CA VAL A 56 17.85 16.46 10.70
C VAL A 56 19.00 17.42 11.05
N ALA A 57 20.07 16.90 11.66
CA ALA A 57 21.26 17.65 12.06
C ALA A 57 22.14 18.16 10.88
N ALA A 58 21.86 17.73 9.63
CA ALA A 58 22.58 18.18 8.45
C ALA A 58 22.03 19.52 7.93
N GLY A 59 22.42 20.63 8.57
CA GLY A 59 22.23 21.99 8.03
C GLY A 59 20.98 22.75 8.49
N THR A 60 20.14 22.19 9.36
CA THR A 60 18.93 22.85 9.87
C THR A 60 19.25 23.67 11.12
N LYS A 61 18.87 24.96 11.16
CA LYS A 61 18.98 25.79 12.38
C LYS A 61 17.99 25.38 13.49
N MET A 62 16.88 24.74 13.11
CA MET A 62 15.83 24.24 14.01
C MET A 62 15.75 22.70 13.95
N VAL A 63 16.81 22.03 14.41
CA VAL A 63 16.91 20.57 14.36
C VAL A 63 15.77 19.90 15.13
N ASP A 64 15.48 20.38 16.35
CA ASP A 64 14.47 19.76 17.21
C ASP A 64 13.07 19.86 16.59
N THR A 65 12.68 21.01 16.03
CA THR A 65 11.38 21.20 15.37
C THR A 65 11.20 20.25 14.19
N ALA A 66 12.25 20.02 13.40
CA ALA A 66 12.17 19.11 12.27
C ALA A 66 12.17 17.63 12.70
N ILE A 67 12.79 17.27 13.82
CA ILE A 67 12.64 15.94 14.43
C ILE A 67 11.19 15.73 14.89
N ILE A 68 10.60 16.72 15.59
CA ILE A 68 9.22 16.66 16.08
C ILE A 68 8.25 16.49 14.91
N ALA A 69 8.35 17.34 13.89
CA ALA A 69 7.49 17.28 12.71
C ALA A 69 7.61 15.94 11.98
N ALA A 70 8.83 15.39 11.85
CA ALA A 70 9.03 14.10 11.22
C ALA A 70 8.39 12.95 12.01
N ALA A 71 8.53 12.93 13.34
CA ALA A 71 7.92 11.93 14.20
C ALA A 71 6.38 12.00 14.18
N HIS A 72 5.81 13.20 14.28
CA HIS A 72 4.36 13.40 14.18
C HIS A 72 3.80 12.99 12.81
N ASN A 73 4.53 13.26 11.72
CA ASN A 73 4.15 12.80 10.39
C ASN A 73 4.16 11.27 10.28
N MET A 74 5.14 10.60 10.89
CA MET A 74 5.18 9.12 10.95
C MET A 74 3.97 8.57 11.71
N GLU A 75 3.69 9.14 12.89
CA GLU A 75 2.53 8.77 13.71
C GLU A 75 1.21 8.98 12.96
N TYR A 76 1.06 10.14 12.31
CA TYR A 76 -0.10 10.47 11.48
C TYR A 76 -0.26 9.45 10.35
N ASN A 77 0.80 9.10 9.63
CA ASN A 77 0.72 8.14 8.53
C ASN A 77 0.37 6.71 8.98
N ILE A 78 0.79 6.32 10.19
CA ILE A 78 0.46 5.01 10.76
C ILE A 78 -1.01 4.96 11.18
N THR A 79 -1.51 6.03 11.81
CA THR A 79 -2.88 6.13 12.33
C THR A 79 -3.91 6.47 11.24
N HIS A 80 -3.52 7.26 10.24
CA HIS A 80 -4.36 7.74 9.14
C HIS A 80 -3.92 7.13 7.82
N ARG A 81 -3.90 5.80 7.75
CA ARG A 81 -3.55 5.09 6.51
C ARG A 81 -4.47 5.58 5.38
N PRO A 82 -3.92 5.97 4.22
CA PRO A 82 -4.74 6.40 3.11
C PRO A 82 -5.72 5.29 2.77
N LYS A 83 -7.01 5.66 2.64
CA LYS A 83 -8.03 4.73 2.17
C LYS A 83 -7.55 4.21 0.82
N ARG A 84 -7.49 2.88 0.67
CA ARG A 84 -7.13 2.28 -0.62
C ARG A 84 -8.06 2.87 -1.69
N GLU A 85 -7.47 3.45 -2.73
CA GLU A 85 -8.22 3.91 -3.89
C GLU A 85 -9.08 2.75 -4.40
N LYS A 86 -10.39 2.94 -4.33
CA LYS A 86 -11.35 2.02 -4.92
C LYS A 86 -11.43 2.32 -6.40
N THR A 87 -11.34 1.29 -7.22
CA THR A 87 -11.70 1.34 -8.63
C THR A 87 -13.23 1.32 -8.76
N TRP A 88 -13.76 1.79 -9.88
CA TRP A 88 -15.20 1.79 -10.11
C TRP A 88 -15.82 0.37 -10.14
N ILE A 89 -15.02 -0.67 -10.45
CA ILE A 89 -15.47 -2.09 -10.43
C ILE A 89 -15.37 -2.75 -9.04
N ASP A 90 -14.76 -2.10 -8.04
CA ASP A 90 -14.62 -2.65 -6.68
C ASP A 90 -15.97 -3.11 -6.06
N PRO A 91 -17.09 -2.38 -6.22
CA PRO A 91 -18.39 -2.80 -5.71
C PRO A 91 -18.91 -4.12 -6.28
N LEU A 92 -18.43 -4.52 -7.47
CA LEU A 92 -18.83 -5.74 -8.17
C LEU A 92 -18.01 -6.96 -7.72
N PHE A 93 -16.91 -6.75 -7.00
CA PHE A 93 -16.01 -7.81 -6.57
C PHE A 93 -16.33 -8.28 -5.15
N THR A 94 -16.85 -9.50 -5.05
CA THR A 94 -16.97 -10.26 -3.79
C THR A 94 -15.60 -10.67 -3.24
N GLU A 95 -15.56 -11.14 -1.99
CA GLU A 95 -14.34 -11.71 -1.44
C GLU A 95 -13.82 -12.90 -2.26
N GLU A 96 -14.71 -13.73 -2.80
CA GLU A 96 -14.34 -14.83 -3.70
C GLU A 96 -13.72 -14.33 -5.00
N ALA A 97 -14.33 -13.32 -5.63
CA ALA A 97 -13.78 -12.71 -6.85
C ALA A 97 -12.37 -12.16 -6.59
N ARG A 98 -12.16 -11.49 -5.45
CA ARG A 98 -10.86 -10.93 -5.05
C ARG A 98 -9.78 -12.00 -4.79
N LYS A 99 -10.17 -13.23 -4.43
CA LYS A 99 -9.23 -14.38 -4.34
C LYS A 99 -8.77 -14.85 -5.71
N ILE A 100 -9.56 -14.64 -6.76
CA ILE A 100 -9.21 -15.04 -8.14
C ILE A 100 -8.31 -13.99 -8.79
N MET A 101 -8.73 -12.72 -8.73
CA MET A 101 -8.04 -11.58 -9.32
C MET A 101 -8.47 -10.29 -8.63
N LYS A 102 -7.56 -9.33 -8.47
CA LYS A 102 -7.92 -8.02 -7.92
C LYS A 102 -8.50 -7.12 -9.01
N PRO A 103 -9.42 -6.18 -8.68
CA PRO A 103 -9.92 -5.16 -9.60
C PRO A 103 -8.83 -4.46 -10.42
N LYS A 104 -7.77 -3.97 -9.75
CA LYS A 104 -6.64 -3.31 -10.42
C LYS A 104 -5.87 -4.23 -11.38
N GLU A 105 -5.88 -5.54 -11.15
CA GLU A 105 -5.22 -6.52 -12.04
C GLU A 105 -6.06 -6.76 -13.29
N LEU A 106 -7.39 -6.89 -13.13
CA LEU A 106 -8.32 -7.00 -14.27
C LEU A 106 -8.18 -5.80 -15.20
N MET A 107 -8.20 -4.58 -14.65
CA MET A 107 -8.06 -3.33 -15.43
C MET A 107 -6.71 -3.20 -16.15
N LYS A 108 -5.66 -3.86 -15.67
CA LYS A 108 -4.35 -3.87 -16.34
C LYS A 108 -4.31 -4.83 -17.53
N SER A 109 -5.09 -5.91 -17.52
CA SER A 109 -5.19 -6.82 -18.67
C SER A 109 -6.13 -6.22 -19.70
N LYS A 110 -5.59 -5.55 -20.72
CA LYS A 110 -6.39 -4.88 -21.77
C LYS A 110 -7.44 -5.81 -22.39
N LYS A 111 -7.06 -7.04 -22.71
CA LYS A 111 -7.96 -8.02 -23.35
C LYS A 111 -9.07 -8.47 -22.41
N LEU A 112 -8.70 -8.96 -21.22
CA LEU A 112 -9.67 -9.44 -20.24
C LEU A 112 -10.59 -8.32 -19.75
N TYR A 113 -10.08 -7.08 -19.66
CA TYR A 113 -10.88 -5.92 -19.31
C TYR A 113 -11.92 -5.61 -20.39
N ILE A 114 -11.56 -5.63 -21.68
CA ILE A 114 -12.52 -5.44 -22.77
C ILE A 114 -13.61 -6.53 -22.75
N GLU A 115 -13.21 -7.80 -22.59
CA GLU A 115 -14.16 -8.92 -22.46
C GLU A 115 -15.09 -8.74 -21.25
N PHE A 116 -14.57 -8.22 -20.14
CA PHE A 116 -15.36 -7.92 -18.95
C PHE A 116 -16.36 -6.78 -19.19
N ILE A 117 -15.95 -5.69 -19.85
CA ILE A 117 -16.84 -4.57 -20.19
C ILE A 117 -17.98 -5.06 -21.09
N ASP A 118 -17.65 -5.79 -22.17
CA ASP A 118 -18.67 -6.34 -23.08
C ASP A 118 -19.65 -7.27 -22.35
N TYR A 119 -19.15 -8.08 -21.42
CA TYR A 119 -20.00 -8.91 -20.57
C TYR A 119 -20.95 -8.07 -19.70
N ILE A 120 -20.45 -7.04 -19.01
CA ILE A 120 -21.28 -6.18 -18.17
C ILE A 120 -22.31 -5.41 -19.00
N SER A 121 -21.93 -4.86 -20.15
CA SER A 121 -22.85 -4.16 -21.06
C SER A 121 -23.97 -5.07 -21.57
N LYS A 122 -23.67 -6.33 -21.91
CA LYS A 122 -24.68 -7.33 -22.28
C LYS A 122 -25.59 -7.73 -21.12
N LEU A 123 -25.09 -7.66 -19.89
CA LEU A 123 -25.91 -7.90 -18.71
C LEU A 123 -26.85 -6.72 -18.46
N GLU A 124 -26.36 -5.48 -18.52
CA GLU A 124 -27.18 -4.26 -18.34
C GLU A 124 -28.32 -4.18 -19.36
N ALA A 125 -28.05 -4.46 -20.64
CA ALA A 125 -29.08 -4.44 -21.69
C ALA A 125 -30.30 -5.36 -21.42
N LYS A 126 -30.15 -6.38 -20.57
CA LYS A 126 -31.27 -7.25 -20.15
C LYS A 126 -32.18 -6.61 -19.10
N TYR A 127 -31.72 -5.55 -18.46
CA TYR A 127 -32.37 -4.89 -17.34
C TYR A 127 -32.80 -3.45 -17.63
N ASP A 128 -32.47 -2.89 -18.79
CA ASP A 128 -32.88 -1.54 -19.21
C ASP A 128 -34.40 -1.31 -19.17
N ASN A 129 -35.21 -2.37 -19.28
CA ASN A 129 -36.67 -2.32 -19.28
C ASN A 129 -37.32 -2.98 -18.04
N SER A 130 -36.55 -3.27 -16.99
CA SER A 130 -37.02 -3.96 -15.78
C SER A 130 -36.62 -3.23 -14.50
N GLU A 131 -37.21 -3.58 -13.35
CA GLU A 131 -36.73 -3.10 -12.06
C GLU A 131 -35.23 -3.33 -11.88
N VAL A 132 -34.56 -2.34 -11.26
CA VAL A 132 -33.11 -2.37 -11.03
C VAL A 132 -32.74 -3.67 -10.31
N PRO A 133 -31.99 -4.57 -10.95
CA PRO A 133 -31.64 -5.85 -10.34
C PRO A 133 -30.70 -5.64 -9.14
N ASP A 134 -30.83 -6.52 -8.14
CA ASP A 134 -29.94 -6.52 -6.97
C ASP A 134 -28.47 -6.67 -7.42
N ILE A 135 -27.60 -5.79 -6.91
CA ILE A 135 -26.15 -5.81 -7.11
C ILE A 135 -25.52 -7.17 -6.74
N ALA A 136 -26.17 -7.97 -5.89
CA ALA A 136 -25.79 -9.34 -5.58
C ALA A 136 -25.77 -10.25 -6.82
N ILE A 137 -26.69 -10.06 -7.78
CA ILE A 137 -26.73 -10.83 -9.03
C ILE A 137 -25.50 -10.53 -9.88
N PHE A 138 -25.16 -9.25 -10.04
CA PHE A 138 -23.95 -8.84 -10.75
C PHE A 138 -22.69 -9.40 -10.08
N ARG A 139 -22.59 -9.30 -8.75
CA ARG A 139 -21.46 -9.86 -7.97
C ARG A 139 -21.24 -11.34 -8.21
N ARG A 140 -22.31 -12.14 -8.22
CA ARG A 140 -22.25 -13.58 -8.53
C ARG A 140 -21.75 -13.83 -9.95
N ARG A 141 -22.32 -13.10 -10.93
CA ARG A 141 -21.96 -13.22 -12.35
C ARG A 141 -20.52 -12.80 -12.63
N VAL A 142 -20.03 -11.73 -12.02
CA VAL A 142 -18.62 -11.31 -12.09
C VAL A 142 -17.70 -12.38 -11.53
N THR A 143 -18.06 -13.00 -10.40
CA THR A 143 -17.29 -14.11 -9.82
C THR A 143 -17.21 -15.29 -10.79
N THR A 144 -18.31 -15.66 -11.45
CA THR A 144 -18.35 -16.72 -12.47
C THR A 144 -17.51 -16.37 -13.69
N PHE A 145 -17.64 -15.15 -14.22
CA PHE A 145 -16.84 -14.66 -15.36
C PHE A 145 -15.34 -14.82 -15.08
N LEU A 146 -14.88 -14.39 -13.90
CA LEU A 146 -13.48 -14.50 -13.50
C LEU A 146 -13.02 -15.96 -13.39
N LYS A 147 -13.85 -16.86 -12.84
CA LYS A 147 -13.53 -18.30 -12.76
C LYS A 147 -13.30 -18.91 -14.15
N GLU A 148 -14.06 -18.49 -15.15
CA GLU A 148 -13.99 -19.01 -16.51
C GLU A 148 -12.85 -18.40 -17.34
N HIS A 149 -12.70 -17.08 -17.31
CA HIS A 149 -11.83 -16.36 -18.23
C HIS A 149 -10.39 -16.24 -17.72
N VAL A 150 -10.18 -16.08 -16.40
CA VAL A 150 -8.82 -16.04 -15.82
C VAL A 150 -8.13 -17.42 -15.92
N LYS A 151 -8.88 -18.52 -15.81
CA LYS A 151 -8.34 -19.88 -16.04
C LYS A 151 -7.90 -20.08 -17.49
N LYS A 152 -8.61 -19.50 -18.46
CA LYS A 152 -8.27 -19.58 -19.90
C LYS A 152 -7.02 -18.74 -20.22
N GLU A 153 -6.90 -17.53 -19.68
CA GLU A 153 -5.69 -16.71 -19.85
C GLU A 153 -4.44 -17.38 -19.25
N LYS A 154 -4.53 -17.92 -18.04
CA LYS A 154 -3.39 -18.64 -17.41
C LYS A 154 -2.97 -19.92 -18.16
N LYS A 155 -3.90 -20.54 -18.90
CA LYS A 155 -3.59 -21.69 -19.77
C LYS A 155 -2.90 -21.25 -21.06
N LYS A 156 -3.36 -20.16 -21.71
CA LYS A 156 -2.71 -19.59 -22.91
C LYS A 156 -1.31 -19.04 -22.62
N SER A 157 -1.12 -18.34 -21.50
CA SER A 157 0.21 -17.83 -21.13
C SER A 157 1.24 -18.93 -20.82
N LYS A 158 0.80 -20.18 -20.58
CA LYS A 158 1.67 -21.34 -20.37
C LYS A 158 1.96 -22.10 -21.67
N SER A 159 1.08 -22.02 -22.68
CA SER A 159 1.34 -22.59 -24.01
C SER A 159 2.28 -21.71 -24.83
N ASP A 160 2.22 -20.39 -24.68
CA ASP A 160 3.05 -19.45 -25.44
C ASP A 160 4.49 -19.31 -24.91
N LYS A 161 4.83 -19.99 -23.81
CA LYS A 161 6.17 -20.04 -23.20
C LYS A 161 6.92 -21.35 -23.46
N LYS A 162 6.40 -22.20 -24.34
CA LYS A 162 6.96 -23.52 -24.67
C LYS A 162 7.28 -23.57 -26.15
#